data_AF-A0A2T2UN62-F1
#
_entry.id   AF-A0A2T2UN62-F1
#
_cell.length_a   1.000
_cell.length_b   1.000
_cell.length_c   1.000
_cell.angle_alpha   90.00
_cell.angle_beta   90.00
_cell.angle_gamma   90.00
#
_symmetry.space_group_name_H-M   'P 1'
#
loop_
_entity.id
_entity.type
_entity.pdbx_description
1 polymer ?
#
loop_
_entity_poly.entity_id
_entity_poly.type
_entity_poly.pdbx_seq_one_letter_code
_entity_poly.pdbx_strand_id
1 'polypeptide(L)' 'SGVLAIAALLLGARSAHGIDIDPQALEASRSNARINGVADRLGLQEGDEPAGGAFEVVVANILAGPLIQAAPALARQ' A
#
# COMPACT_ATOMS: atom_id res chain seq x y z
N SER A 1 -9.37 2.37 1.42
CA SER A 1 -9.81 2.83 0.07
C SER A 1 -8.80 2.53 -1.03
N GLY A 2 -7.50 2.44 -0.72
CA GLY A 2 -6.46 2.10 -1.71
C GLY A 2 -6.01 3.27 -2.56
N VAL A 3 -6.44 4.50 -2.26
CA VAL A 3 -6.28 5.67 -3.13
C VAL A 3 -4.82 5.98 -3.47
N LEU A 4 -3.89 5.86 -2.52
CA LEU A 4 -2.46 6.13 -2.78
C LEU A 4 -1.84 5.10 -3.73
N ALA A 5 -2.12 3.81 -3.50
CA ALA A 5 -1.63 2.73 -4.36
C ALA A 5 -2.22 2.81 -5.78
N ILE A 6 -3.52 3.09 -5.89
CA ILE A 6 -4.20 3.27 -7.16
C ILE A 6 -3.64 4.50 -7.90
N ALA A 7 -3.45 5.62 -7.20
CA ALA A 7 -2.86 6.83 -7.79
C ALA A 7 -1.45 6.56 -8.30
N ALA A 8 -0.59 5.88 -7.54
CA ALA A 8 0.74 5.50 -7.98
C ALA A 8 0.70 4.65 -9.27
N LEU A 9 -0.20 3.67 -9.35
CA LEU A 9 -0.36 2.81 -10.53
C LEU A 9 -0.87 3.57 -11.76
N LEU A 10 -1.77 4.53 -11.58
CA LEU A 10 -2.28 5.40 -12.64
C LEU A 10 -1.22 6.41 -13.11
N LEU A 11 -0.32 6.84 -12.22
CA LEU A 11 0.81 7.71 -12.52
C LEU A 11 2.00 6.97 -13.17
N GLY A 12 1.90 5.67 -13.38
CA GLY A 12 2.89 4.88 -14.12
C GLY A 12 3.79 3.98 -13.29
N ALA A 13 3.54 3.84 -11.98
CA ALA A 13 4.23 2.81 -11.20
C ALA A 13 3.98 1.42 -11.81
N ARG A 14 5.04 0.61 -11.89
CA ARG A 14 4.99 -0.76 -12.44
C ARG A 14 4.08 -1.65 -11.61
N SER A 15 4.16 -1.52 -10.29
CA SER A 15 3.40 -2.27 -9.30
C SER A 15 3.27 -1.44 -8.03
N ALA A 16 2.23 -1.71 -7.24
CA ALA A 16 2.07 -1.14 -5.90
C ALA A 16 1.72 -2.26 -4.92
N HIS A 17 2.19 -2.13 -3.68
CA HIS A 17 1.85 -3.03 -2.58
C HIS A 17 1.22 -2.22 -1.44
N GLY A 18 -0.02 -2.54 -1.09
CA GLY A 18 -0.76 -1.88 0.00
C GLY A 18 -0.84 -2.79 1.22
N ILE A 19 -0.67 -2.20 2.40
CA ILE A 19 -0.75 -2.88 3.70
C ILE A 19 -1.80 -2.16 4.52
N ASP A 20 -2.71 -2.90 5.14
CA ASP A 20 -3.72 -2.36 6.04
C ASP A 20 -4.09 -3.41 7.11
N ILE A 21 -4.34 -2.97 8.34
CA ILE A 21 -4.79 -3.84 9.44
C ILE A 21 -6.28 -4.14 9.37
N ASP A 22 -7.04 -3.35 8.60
CA ASP A 22 -8.48 -3.53 8.44
C ASP A 22 -8.79 -4.33 7.16
N PRO A 23 -9.29 -5.57 7.27
CA PRO A 23 -9.64 -6.38 6.10
C PRO A 23 -10.73 -5.74 5.23
N GLN A 24 -11.61 -4.90 5.79
CA GLN A 24 -12.60 -4.17 5.00
C GLN A 24 -11.93 -3.10 4.11
N ALA A 25 -10.88 -2.45 4.61
CA ALA A 25 -10.11 -1.49 3.82
C ALA A 25 -9.39 -2.17 2.65
N LEU A 26 -8.92 -3.42 2.83
CA LEU A 26 -8.33 -4.22 1.76
C LEU A 26 -9.34 -4.61 0.68
N GLU A 27 -10.54 -5.08 1.05
CA GLU A 27 -11.57 -5.42 0.06
C GLU A 27 -12.02 -4.17 -0.71
N ALA A 28 -12.21 -3.03 -0.01
CA ALA A 28 -12.51 -1.76 -0.65
C ALA A 28 -11.40 -1.35 -1.64
N SER A 29 -10.13 -1.52 -1.26
CA SER A 29 -8.99 -1.22 -2.12
C SER A 29 -8.94 -2.12 -3.36
N ARG A 30 -9.23 -3.41 -3.21
CA ARG A 30 -9.33 -4.37 -4.31
C ARG A 30 -10.45 -3.99 -5.27
N SER A 31 -11.63 -3.65 -4.76
CA SER A 31 -12.76 -3.20 -5.56
C SER A 31 -12.45 -1.92 -6.34
N ASN A 32 -11.88 -0.91 -5.67
CA ASN A 32 -11.50 0.35 -6.31
C ASN A 32 -10.41 0.16 -7.37
N ALA A 33 -9.45 -0.73 -7.15
CA ALA A 33 -8.43 -1.05 -8.15
C ALA A 33 -9.03 -1.72 -9.40
N ARG A 34 -10.05 -2.58 -9.24
CA ARG A 34 -10.80 -3.16 -10.37
C ARG A 34 -11.50 -2.07 -11.18
N ILE A 35 -12.18 -1.14 -10.50
CA ILE A 35 -12.87 -0.01 -11.14
C ILE A 35 -11.91 0.87 -11.94
N ASN A 36 -10.69 1.07 -11.44
CA ASN A 36 -9.66 1.87 -12.11
C ASN A 36 -8.80 1.08 -13.11
N GLY A 37 -9.07 -0.21 -13.32
CA GLY A 37 -8.32 -1.03 -14.28
C GLY A 37 -6.85 -1.26 -13.90
N VAL A 38 -6.53 -1.27 -12.60
CA VAL A 38 -5.15 -1.44 -12.09
C VAL A 38 -4.98 -2.61 -11.11
N ALA A 39 -6.02 -3.45 -10.97
CA ALA A 39 -6.04 -4.54 -10.00
C ALA A 39 -4.95 -5.60 -10.24
N ASP A 40 -4.52 -5.79 -11.49
CA ASP A 40 -3.45 -6.71 -11.90
C ASP A 40 -2.06 -6.28 -11.40
N ARG A 41 -1.88 -4.99 -11.11
CA ARG A 41 -0.63 -4.40 -10.64
C ARG A 41 -0.64 -4.08 -9.14
N LEU A 42 -1.71 -4.42 -8.43
CA LEU A 42 -1.88 -4.15 -7.00
C LEU A 42 -1.74 -5.43 -6.16
N GLY A 43 -0.71 -5.49 -5.32
CA GLY A 43 -0.62 -6.43 -4.19
C GLY A 43 -1.25 -5.84 -2.93
N LEU A 44 -1.92 -6.67 -2.14
CA LEU A 44 -2.52 -6.28 -0.86
C LEU A 44 -2.16 -7.31 0.22
N GLN A 45 -1.77 -6.82 1.39
CA GLN A 45 -1.42 -7.61 2.58
C GLN A 45 -2.19 -7.08 3.79
N GLU A 46 -2.67 -8.00 4.62
CA GLU A 46 -3.26 -7.68 5.92
C GLU A 46 -2.19 -7.61 7.01
N GLY A 47 -2.29 -6.62 7.88
CA GLY A 47 -1.38 -6.40 9.00
C GLY A 47 -0.72 -5.02 8.96
N ASP A 48 0.32 -4.83 9.76
CA ASP A 48 1.11 -3.61 9.88
C ASP A 48 2.61 -3.81 9.62
N GLU A 49 3.00 -5.05 9.35
CA GLU A 49 4.38 -5.39 9.00
C GLU A 49 4.71 -4.91 7.58
N PRO A 50 5.85 -4.22 7.39
CA PRO A 50 6.32 -3.85 6.05
C PRO A 50 6.47 -5.09 5.16
N ALA A 51 6.03 -4.97 3.90
CA ALA A 51 6.15 -6.04 2.93
C ALA A 51 7.62 -6.42 2.73
N GLY A 52 7.93 -7.69 2.50
CA GLY A 52 9.28 -8.07 2.11
C GLY A 52 9.63 -7.49 0.73
N GLY A 53 10.88 -7.04 0.56
CA GLY A 53 11.39 -6.57 -0.74
C GLY A 53 12.06 -5.21 -0.64
N ALA A 54 12.29 -4.61 -1.82
CA ALA A 54 12.77 -3.25 -1.92
C ALA A 54 11.80 -2.41 -2.77
N PHE A 55 11.54 -1.17 -2.34
CA PHE A 55 10.61 -0.24 -2.97
C PHE A 55 11.28 1.11 -3.22
N GLU A 56 11.16 1.63 -4.44
CA GLU A 56 11.71 2.94 -4.80
C GLU A 56 11.03 4.09 -4.05
N VAL A 57 9.77 3.91 -3.66
CA VAL A 57 8.97 4.91 -2.95
C VAL A 57 8.08 4.21 -1.93
N VAL A 58 8.08 4.74 -0.70
CA VAL A 58 7.13 4.40 0.36
C VAL A 58 6.26 5.62 0.65
N VAL A 59 4.95 5.43 0.66
CA VAL A 59 3.97 6.44 1.09
C VAL A 59 3.09 5.86 2.18
N ALA A 60 2.91 6.59 3.27
CA ALA A 60 2.10 6.18 4.40
C ALA A 60 1.23 7.36 4.88
N ASN A 61 -0.08 7.19 4.84
CA ASN A 61 -1.05 8.14 5.39
C ASN A 61 -1.68 7.54 6.66
N ILE A 62 -0.88 7.47 7.72
CA ILE A 62 -1.25 6.87 9.01
C ILE A 62 -0.85 7.80 10.16
N LEU A 63 -1.25 7.44 11.39
CA LEU A 63 -0.89 8.18 12.59
C LEU A 63 0.63 8.20 12.82
N ALA A 64 1.11 9.30 13.41
CA ALA A 64 2.53 9.51 13.68
C ALA A 64 3.16 8.42 14.57
N GLY A 65 2.43 7.94 15.58
CA GLY A 65 2.93 6.93 16.53
C GLY A 65 3.36 5.62 15.84
N PRO A 66 2.43 4.90 15.17
CA PRO A 66 2.75 3.72 14.37
C PRO A 66 3.81 3.98 13.30
N LEU A 67 3.78 5.15 12.64
CA LEU A 67 4.78 5.50 11.63
C LEU A 67 6.20 5.58 12.20
N ILE A 68 6.36 6.22 13.36
CA ILE A 68 7.67 6.33 14.04
C ILE A 68 8.18 4.93 14.44
N GLN A 69 7.29 4.05 14.90
CA GLN A 69 7.65 2.67 15.25
C GLN A 69 8.09 1.85 14.03
N ALA A 70 7.42 2.03 12.88
CA ALA A 70 7.74 1.35 11.64
C ALA A 70 8.95 1.94 10.89
N ALA A 71 9.30 3.20 11.14
CA ALA A 71 10.32 3.94 10.39
C ALA A 71 11.67 3.21 10.22
N PRO A 72 12.24 2.55 11.25
CA PRO A 72 13.49 1.80 11.08
C PRO A 72 13.37 0.64 10.08
N ALA A 73 12.22 0.00 9.99
CA ALA A 73 11.97 -1.08 9.04
C ALA A 73 11.69 -0.55 7.63
N LEU A 74 10.94 0.55 7.52
CA LEU A 74 10.65 1.21 6.24
C LEU A 74 11.91 1.81 5.60
N ALA A 75 12.88 2.27 6.38
CA ALA A 75 14.15 2.79 5.88
C ALA A 75 15.07 1.71 5.27
N ARG A 76 14.69 0.43 5.37
CA ARG A 76 15.42 -0.72 4.79
C ARG A 76 14.71 -1.34 3.57
N GLN A 77 13.58 -0.76 3.18
CA GLN A 77 12.86 -1.05 1.93
C GLN A 77 13.52 -0.31 0.77
#